data_AF-A0A958GSD4-F1
#
_entry.id   AF-A0A958GSD4-F1
#
_cell.length_a   1.000
_cell.length_b   1.000
_cell.length_c   1.000
_cell.angle_alpha   90.00
_cell.angle_beta   90.00
_cell.angle_gamma   90.00
#
_symmetry.space_group_name_H-M   'P 1'
#
loop_
_entity.id
_entity.type
_entity.pdbx_description
1 polymer ?
#
loop_
_entity_poly.entity_id
_entity_poly.type
_entity_poly.pdbx_seq_one_letter_code
_entity_poly.pdbx_strand_id
1 'polypeptide(L)'
;MTACIRQSAPAFASFGAACLLLAVVAVPLRFWDPHHILLFSAARYPLLLGTGCLAIGLVLARGLRLELVGNASGWLLALVLLFFSDWFSRPYGMLQGSALRGEVLLCSFVAYFLLTRRRHAGLTWWLVVGVLLIAWGFLETTGGRLLFTDDHPSVVYRLEMLKQHFPMIPFYNPEWNAGTDARDFFATGIINLFLLFYPLFRFFSVINIYTYVVAGVLFILLPTSVYFAFREFSIRHHAAVCAALLSIATSSLWYRWSLSYGSMGFITAATLFPLNVALVVKLLTPDVTLSRSKLCFCLVSFSLMLCWSMTGIALLPAVLWSMLRLPALVKKPGIIPLGLGLVVVNLPWILIFLSVSQVNRFVSLEAPSGALRAADEASETPDTDPHALDERVVKVAEHKLTPTSVRRHLTEFADKANPLLLLLAVPALLALAKGTPRRLTGSICLWLLALGTVVAPLKPQLELDRMLLLLLLVLSVPVGALLFEAFDRVAEQRFITRLPIALAGGYLLCGVIAVGSVVHNR
;
A
#
# COMPACT_ATOMS: atom_id res chain seq x y z
N MET A 1 -6.12 42.12 10.16
CA MET A 1 -5.96 41.14 11.26
C MET A 1 -6.87 39.91 11.09
N THR A 2 -8.19 40.09 10.92
CA THR A 2 -9.19 39.02 10.75
C THR A 2 -8.90 38.01 9.63
N ALA A 3 -8.45 38.48 8.45
CA ALA A 3 -8.10 37.60 7.34
C ALA A 3 -6.91 36.65 7.65
N CYS A 4 -5.92 37.15 8.40
CA CYS A 4 -4.77 36.33 8.82
C CYS A 4 -5.22 35.22 9.79
N ILE A 5 -6.05 35.56 10.78
CA ILE A 5 -6.57 34.60 11.77
C ILE A 5 -7.41 33.51 11.07
N ARG A 6 -8.23 33.88 10.07
CA ARG A 6 -9.04 32.91 9.31
C ARG A 6 -8.19 31.88 8.57
N GLN A 7 -7.03 32.25 8.06
CA GLN A 7 -6.13 31.31 7.38
C GLN A 7 -5.31 30.47 8.37
N SER A 8 -4.88 31.07 9.47
CA SER A 8 -4.03 30.41 10.46
C SER A 8 -4.77 29.36 11.31
N ALA A 9 -6.02 29.61 11.70
CA ALA A 9 -6.74 28.72 12.63
C ALA A 9 -6.87 27.26 12.14
N PRO A 10 -7.31 26.98 10.89
CA PRO A 10 -7.37 25.61 10.38
C PRO A 10 -5.98 24.98 10.18
N ALA A 11 -4.96 25.80 9.89
CA ALA A 11 -3.59 25.34 9.76
C ALA A 11 -3.01 24.88 11.11
N PHE A 12 -3.27 25.61 12.20
CA PHE A 12 -2.89 25.20 13.56
C PHE A 12 -3.57 23.90 13.99
N ALA A 13 -4.88 23.76 13.74
CA ALA A 13 -5.60 22.53 14.07
C ALA A 13 -5.05 21.33 13.28
N SER A 14 -4.83 21.52 11.98
CA SER A 14 -4.29 20.48 11.09
C SER A 14 -2.87 20.08 11.45
N PHE A 15 -2.01 21.05 11.79
CA PHE A 15 -0.66 20.80 12.29
C PHE A 15 -0.68 20.06 13.62
N GLY A 16 -1.56 20.45 14.55
CA GLY A 16 -1.75 19.74 15.81
C GLY A 16 -2.14 18.27 15.60
N ALA A 17 -3.10 18.01 14.71
CA ALA A 17 -3.49 16.65 14.34
C ALA A 17 -2.34 15.85 13.68
N ALA A 18 -1.54 16.49 12.83
CA ALA A 18 -0.35 15.87 12.23
C ALA A 18 0.72 15.50 13.30
N CYS A 19 0.96 16.38 14.27
CA CYS A 19 1.86 16.10 15.40
C CYS A 19 1.35 14.95 16.28
N LEU A 20 0.04 14.85 16.51
CA LEU A 20 -0.56 13.71 17.23
C LEU A 20 -0.35 12.40 16.47
N LEU A 21 -0.51 12.41 15.15
CA LEU A 21 -0.23 11.24 14.32
C LEU A 21 1.25 10.84 14.42
N LEU A 22 2.17 11.80 14.30
CA LEU A 22 3.61 11.57 14.48
C LEU A 22 3.95 11.03 15.87
N ALA A 23 3.26 11.47 16.92
CA ALA A 23 3.45 10.96 18.28
C ALA A 23 3.17 9.45 18.38
N VAL A 24 2.21 8.96 17.60
CA VAL A 24 1.83 7.54 17.55
C VAL A 24 2.83 6.74 16.72
N VAL A 25 3.17 7.23 15.52
CA VAL A 25 3.87 6.41 14.51
C VAL A 25 5.38 6.62 14.45
N ALA A 26 5.91 7.76 14.92
CA ALA A 26 7.26 8.19 14.58
C ALA A 26 8.21 8.38 15.78
N VAL A 27 7.80 8.13 17.01
CA VAL A 27 8.61 8.41 18.21
C VAL A 27 9.54 7.24 18.55
N PRO A 28 10.79 7.48 18.97
CA PRO A 28 11.42 8.79 19.24
C PRO A 28 11.85 9.53 17.96
N LEU A 29 11.88 10.87 17.99
CA LEU A 29 12.42 11.70 16.90
C LEU A 29 13.64 12.47 17.39
N ARG A 30 14.75 12.38 16.67
CA ARG A 30 16.00 13.11 16.93
C ARG A 30 16.20 14.15 15.85
N PHE A 31 16.91 15.23 16.13
CA PHE A 31 17.23 16.26 15.14
C PHE A 31 18.36 15.72 14.27
N TRP A 32 18.14 15.66 12.96
CA TRP A 32 19.14 15.34 11.95
C TRP A 32 19.68 13.89 11.92
N ASP A 33 20.25 13.38 13.01
CA ASP A 33 20.91 12.06 13.06
C ASP A 33 20.59 11.34 14.39
N PRO A 34 20.58 10.00 14.44
CA PRO A 34 20.52 9.26 15.69
C PRO A 34 21.51 9.73 16.77
N HIS A 35 22.67 10.30 16.45
CA HIS A 35 23.63 10.76 17.47
C HIS A 35 23.42 12.20 17.96
N HIS A 36 22.40 12.91 17.47
CA HIS A 36 22.18 14.33 17.75
C HIS A 36 21.04 14.62 18.75
N ILE A 37 20.73 15.91 18.92
CA ILE A 37 19.78 16.47 19.89
C ILE A 37 18.40 15.80 19.74
N LEU A 38 17.83 15.29 20.84
CA LEU A 38 16.49 14.74 20.86
C LEU A 38 15.45 15.85 20.61
N LEU A 39 14.74 15.80 19.47
CA LEU A 39 13.57 16.67 19.23
C LEU A 39 12.44 16.27 20.16
N PHE A 40 12.18 14.95 20.21
CA PHE A 40 11.17 14.34 21.06
C PHE A 40 11.73 13.06 21.67
N SER A 41 12.11 13.12 22.96
CA SER A 41 12.63 11.96 23.69
C SER A 41 11.56 10.92 24.03
N ALA A 42 10.28 11.31 24.00
CA ALA A 42 9.15 10.44 24.29
C ALA A 42 7.88 10.94 23.58
N ALA A 43 6.89 10.06 23.44
CA ALA A 43 5.66 10.36 22.70
C ALA A 43 4.82 11.46 23.34
N ARG A 44 5.00 11.68 24.65
CA ARG A 44 4.33 12.74 25.40
C ARG A 44 4.60 14.15 24.87
N TYR A 45 5.78 14.44 24.31
CA TYR A 45 6.11 15.79 23.84
C TYR A 45 5.37 16.18 22.56
N PRO A 46 5.43 15.40 21.45
CA PRO A 46 4.64 15.70 20.26
C PRO A 46 3.14 15.56 20.55
N LEU A 47 2.75 14.73 21.53
CA LEU A 47 1.38 14.66 22.01
C LEU A 47 0.91 15.96 22.66
N LEU A 48 1.68 16.54 23.59
CA LEU A 48 1.37 17.83 24.24
C LEU A 48 1.37 18.99 23.24
N LEU A 49 2.35 19.04 22.33
CA LEU A 49 2.38 20.04 21.26
C LEU A 49 1.15 19.89 20.35
N GLY A 50 0.86 18.66 19.94
CA GLY A 50 -0.26 18.33 19.08
C GLY A 50 -1.61 18.68 19.69
N THR A 51 -1.85 18.32 20.95
CA THR A 51 -3.08 18.66 21.67
C THR A 51 -3.23 20.17 21.88
N GLY A 52 -2.15 20.86 22.22
CA GLY A 52 -2.15 22.32 22.38
C GLY A 52 -2.49 23.05 21.08
N CYS A 53 -1.79 22.74 19.98
CA CYS A 53 -2.07 23.31 18.66
C CYS A 53 -3.47 22.97 18.16
N LEU A 54 -3.93 21.73 18.38
CA LEU A 54 -5.28 21.30 18.02
C LEU A 54 -6.33 22.09 18.79
N ALA A 55 -6.21 22.18 20.13
CA ALA A 55 -7.15 22.91 20.98
C ALA A 55 -7.23 24.39 20.59
N ILE A 56 -6.10 25.06 20.41
CA ILE A 56 -6.04 26.46 19.97
C ILE A 56 -6.72 26.61 18.60
N GLY A 57 -6.38 25.75 17.64
CA GLY A 57 -6.97 25.77 16.31
C GLY A 57 -8.49 25.56 16.33
N LEU A 58 -8.98 24.64 17.16
CA LEU A 58 -10.42 24.38 17.34
C LEU A 58 -11.15 25.57 17.97
N VAL A 59 -10.58 26.19 18.99
CA VAL A 59 -11.16 27.38 19.65
C VAL A 59 -11.26 28.54 18.66
N LEU A 60 -10.19 28.81 17.92
CA LEU A 60 -10.17 29.87 16.91
C LEU A 60 -11.14 29.58 15.74
N ALA A 61 -11.20 28.33 15.28
CA ALA A 61 -12.11 27.94 14.20
C ALA A 61 -13.59 28.01 14.63
N ARG A 62 -13.91 27.61 15.87
CA ARG A 62 -15.27 27.71 16.42
C ARG A 62 -15.73 29.17 16.54
N GLY A 63 -14.85 30.06 17.00
CA GLY A 63 -15.14 31.49 17.08
C GLY A 63 -15.42 32.12 15.71
N LEU A 64 -14.84 31.58 14.64
CA LEU A 64 -14.94 32.11 13.28
C LEU A 64 -15.85 31.30 12.33
N ARG A 65 -16.49 30.23 12.82
CA ARG A 65 -17.31 29.27 12.03
C ARG A 65 -16.58 28.73 10.79
N LEU A 66 -15.30 28.39 10.94
CA LEU A 66 -14.47 27.89 9.84
C LEU A 66 -14.57 26.37 9.71
N GLU A 67 -14.59 25.86 8.48
CA GLU A 67 -14.40 24.44 8.22
C GLU A 67 -12.93 24.06 8.47
N LEU A 68 -12.72 23.16 9.42
CA LEU A 68 -11.39 22.63 9.79
C LEU A 68 -10.87 21.59 8.78
N VAL A 69 -11.80 20.92 8.11
CA VAL A 69 -11.52 19.79 7.23
C VAL A 69 -11.06 20.34 5.88
N GLY A 70 -9.80 20.08 5.52
CA GLY A 70 -9.28 20.34 4.17
C GLY A 70 -8.10 21.31 4.07
N ASN A 71 -7.62 21.89 5.18
CA ASN A 71 -6.41 22.71 5.12
C ASN A 71 -5.15 21.82 5.05
N ALA A 72 -4.71 21.51 3.83
CA ALA A 72 -3.48 20.74 3.58
C ALA A 72 -2.24 21.40 4.19
N SER A 73 -2.17 22.74 4.25
CA SER A 73 -0.96 23.46 4.66
C SER A 73 -0.49 23.12 6.07
N GLY A 74 -1.41 22.89 7.02
CA GLY A 74 -1.04 22.50 8.39
C GLY A 74 -0.44 21.09 8.45
N TRP A 75 -0.96 20.15 7.65
CA TRP A 75 -0.40 18.81 7.52
C TRP A 75 0.95 18.82 6.81
N LEU A 76 1.10 19.63 5.76
CA LEU A 76 2.35 19.80 5.04
C LEU A 76 3.43 20.46 5.91
N LEU A 77 3.07 21.30 6.89
CA LEU A 77 4.02 21.85 7.84
C LEU A 77 4.67 20.76 8.71
N ALA A 78 3.97 19.66 9.00
CA ALA A 78 4.55 18.53 9.72
C ALA A 78 5.63 17.79 8.91
N LEU A 79 5.65 17.91 7.57
CA LEU A 79 6.77 17.41 6.76
C LEU A 79 8.07 18.16 7.06
N VAL A 80 7.99 19.43 7.45
CA VAL A 80 9.18 20.19 7.86
C VAL A 80 9.80 19.58 9.12
N LEU A 81 8.96 19.15 10.08
CA LEU A 81 9.44 18.44 11.27
C LEU A 81 10.11 17.11 10.92
N LEU A 82 9.52 16.33 10.03
CA LEU A 82 10.13 15.08 9.55
C LEU A 82 11.42 15.33 8.75
N PHE A 83 11.48 16.44 7.99
CA PHE A 83 12.65 16.75 7.20
C PHE A 83 13.89 16.98 8.08
N PHE A 84 13.70 17.73 9.18
CA PHE A 84 14.73 18.01 10.16
C PHE A 84 14.91 16.91 11.22
N SER A 85 14.13 15.83 11.17
CA SER A 85 14.30 14.71 12.10
C SER A 85 15.24 13.63 11.55
N ASP A 86 15.56 12.64 12.38
CA ASP A 86 16.31 11.42 12.07
C ASP A 86 15.51 10.41 11.23
N TRP A 87 14.31 10.77 10.75
CA TRP A 87 13.46 9.89 9.94
C TRP A 87 14.18 9.34 8.71
N PHE A 88 14.92 10.19 8.00
CA PHE A 88 15.70 9.79 6.82
C PHE A 88 16.95 8.95 7.14
N SER A 89 17.35 8.91 8.41
CA SER A 89 18.47 8.11 8.89
C SER A 89 18.00 6.75 9.41
N ARG A 90 16.69 6.45 9.38
CA ARG A 90 16.17 5.16 9.83
C ARG A 90 16.55 4.06 8.85
N PRO A 91 17.02 2.90 9.36
CA PRO A 91 17.41 1.80 8.50
C PRO A 91 16.21 1.26 7.73
N TYR A 92 16.43 0.94 6.46
CA TYR A 92 15.43 0.39 5.55
C TYR A 92 14.24 1.32 5.27
N GLY A 93 14.37 2.63 5.51
CA GLY A 93 13.37 3.61 5.11
C GLY A 93 13.20 3.68 3.59
N MET A 94 11.99 4.00 3.12
CA MET A 94 11.75 4.22 1.68
C MET A 94 12.62 5.37 1.15
N LEU A 95 12.75 6.40 1.98
CA LEU A 95 13.54 7.58 1.76
C LEU A 95 14.77 7.46 2.68
N GLN A 96 15.75 6.64 2.29
CA GLN A 96 17.03 6.49 2.99
C GLN A 96 18.22 6.87 2.10
N GLY A 97 19.29 7.41 2.68
CA GLY A 97 20.54 7.74 1.99
C GLY A 97 21.21 9.00 2.54
N SER A 98 22.54 9.05 2.54
CA SER A 98 23.31 10.19 3.06
C SER A 98 23.04 11.49 2.29
N ALA A 99 22.83 11.39 0.98
CA ALA A 99 22.54 12.52 0.10
C ALA A 99 21.05 12.91 0.04
N LEU A 100 20.16 12.11 0.63
CA LEU A 100 18.73 12.19 0.34
C LEU A 100 18.07 13.51 0.76
N ARG A 101 18.51 14.12 1.87
CA ARG A 101 18.02 15.47 2.23
C ARG A 101 18.36 16.48 1.15
N GLY A 102 19.56 16.39 0.58
CA GLY A 102 19.99 17.21 -0.55
C GLY A 102 19.12 16.96 -1.79
N GLU A 103 18.82 15.70 -2.10
CA GLU A 103 17.93 15.32 -3.20
C GLU A 103 16.50 15.85 -2.99
N VAL A 104 15.97 15.75 -1.78
CA VAL A 104 14.66 16.31 -1.42
C VAL A 104 14.68 17.83 -1.56
N LEU A 105 15.73 18.54 -1.13
CA LEU A 105 15.84 19.99 -1.30
C LEU A 105 15.94 20.39 -2.78
N LEU A 106 16.74 19.69 -3.57
CA LEU A 106 16.86 19.91 -5.01
C LEU A 106 15.51 19.67 -5.71
N CYS A 107 14.85 18.55 -5.40
CA CYS A 107 13.52 18.25 -5.91
C CYS A 107 12.48 19.28 -5.45
N SER A 108 12.59 19.80 -4.22
CA SER A 108 11.70 20.85 -3.69
C SER A 108 11.89 22.16 -4.44
N PHE A 109 13.12 22.50 -4.79
CA PHE A 109 13.44 23.65 -5.63
C PHE A 109 12.85 23.49 -7.03
N VAL A 110 13.05 22.34 -7.67
CA VAL A 110 12.43 22.03 -8.98
C VAL A 110 10.90 22.10 -8.88
N ALA A 111 10.31 21.47 -7.87
CA ALA A 111 8.87 21.53 -7.62
C ALA A 111 8.40 22.97 -7.44
N TYR A 112 9.10 23.81 -6.66
CA TYR A 112 8.76 25.22 -6.49
C TYR A 112 8.60 25.95 -7.82
N PHE A 113 9.55 25.80 -8.76
CA PHE A 113 9.44 26.44 -10.09
C PHE A 113 8.33 25.87 -10.95
N LEU A 114 8.18 24.55 -10.99
CA LEU A 114 7.10 23.90 -11.76
C LEU A 114 5.72 24.37 -11.27
N LEU A 115 5.56 24.40 -9.95
CA LEU A 115 4.32 24.72 -9.27
C LEU A 115 3.96 26.20 -9.37
N THR A 116 4.91 27.10 -9.10
CA THR A 116 4.67 28.56 -9.19
C THR A 116 4.41 29.05 -10.62
N ARG A 117 5.00 28.39 -11.62
CA ARG A 117 4.75 28.68 -13.05
C ARG A 117 3.57 27.90 -13.64
N ARG A 118 2.80 27.17 -12.81
CA ARG A 118 1.67 26.31 -13.23
C ARG A 118 2.03 25.31 -14.36
N ARG A 119 3.28 24.86 -14.42
CA ARG A 119 3.79 23.89 -15.41
C ARG A 119 3.55 22.45 -14.96
N HIS A 120 2.30 22.10 -14.66
CA HIS A 120 1.93 20.77 -14.16
C HIS A 120 2.26 19.62 -15.13
N ALA A 121 2.38 19.90 -16.43
CA ALA A 121 2.87 18.95 -17.42
C ALA A 121 4.25 18.38 -17.09
N GLY A 122 5.09 19.13 -16.36
CA GLY A 122 6.38 18.64 -15.86
C GLY A 122 6.24 17.43 -14.94
N LEU A 123 5.15 17.32 -14.17
CA LEU A 123 4.88 16.14 -13.33
C LEU A 123 4.55 14.91 -14.19
N THR A 124 3.81 15.09 -15.29
CA THR A 124 3.48 14.01 -16.22
C THR A 124 4.75 13.48 -16.89
N TRP A 125 5.63 14.38 -17.34
CA TRP A 125 6.94 14.00 -17.87
C TRP A 125 7.79 13.29 -16.83
N TRP A 126 7.80 13.77 -15.59
CA TRP A 126 8.52 13.12 -14.51
C TRP A 126 8.01 11.71 -14.21
N LEU A 127 6.70 11.46 -14.28
CA LEU A 127 6.15 10.12 -14.16
C LEU A 127 6.66 9.19 -15.27
N VAL A 128 6.55 9.62 -16.53
CA VAL A 128 6.97 8.80 -17.69
C VAL A 128 8.48 8.55 -17.66
N VAL A 129 9.28 9.61 -17.55
CA VAL A 129 10.74 9.50 -17.52
C VAL A 129 11.19 8.74 -16.27
N GLY A 130 10.58 9.00 -15.12
CA GLY A 130 10.91 8.31 -13.87
C GLY A 130 10.65 6.81 -13.93
N VAL A 131 9.49 6.39 -14.46
CA VAL A 131 9.19 4.96 -14.68
C VAL A 131 10.21 4.33 -15.62
N LEU A 132 10.54 5.00 -16.72
CA LEU A 132 11.53 4.49 -17.69
C LEU A 132 12.93 4.40 -17.07
N LEU A 133 13.37 5.40 -16.31
CA LEU A 133 14.67 5.42 -15.65
C LEU A 133 14.79 4.33 -14.58
N ILE A 134 13.75 4.12 -13.76
CA ILE A 134 13.76 3.06 -12.76
C ILE A 134 13.75 1.68 -13.43
N ALA A 135 12.90 1.48 -14.45
CA ALA A 135 12.84 0.22 -15.18
C ALA A 135 14.17 -0.07 -15.88
N TRP A 136 14.77 0.95 -16.50
CA TRP A 136 16.09 0.85 -17.10
C TRP A 136 17.16 0.48 -16.06
N GLY A 137 17.24 1.24 -14.96
CA GLY A 137 18.22 0.99 -13.90
C GLY A 137 18.07 -0.39 -13.26
N PHE A 138 16.84 -0.90 -13.13
CA PHE A 138 16.57 -2.27 -12.71
C PHE A 138 17.13 -3.31 -13.70
N LEU A 139 16.86 -3.14 -15.00
CA LEU A 139 17.31 -4.07 -16.03
C LEU A 139 18.83 -4.03 -16.20
N GLU A 140 19.44 -2.86 -16.08
CA GLU A 140 20.88 -2.68 -16.09
C GLU A 140 21.54 -3.36 -14.89
N THR A 141 21.02 -3.10 -13.68
CA THR A 141 21.55 -3.71 -12.43
C THR A 141 21.44 -5.24 -12.46
N THR A 142 20.34 -5.76 -12.97
CA THR A 142 20.14 -7.23 -13.11
C THR A 142 20.88 -7.82 -14.31
N GLY A 143 21.36 -7.00 -15.25
CA GLY A 143 21.88 -7.44 -16.55
C GLY A 143 20.88 -8.30 -17.34
N GLY A 144 19.57 -8.11 -17.10
CA GLY A 144 18.51 -8.95 -17.64
C GLY A 144 18.53 -10.42 -17.14
N ARG A 145 19.34 -10.75 -16.14
CA ARG A 145 19.45 -12.10 -15.59
C ARG A 145 18.21 -12.47 -14.78
N LEU A 146 18.01 -13.78 -14.60
CA LEU A 146 16.96 -14.30 -13.75
C LEU A 146 17.17 -13.86 -12.30
N LEU A 147 16.11 -13.35 -11.67
CA LEU A 147 16.12 -13.07 -10.23
C LEU A 147 16.18 -14.39 -9.46
N PHE A 148 17.14 -14.52 -8.54
CA PHE A 148 17.39 -15.79 -7.83
C PHE A 148 17.16 -15.69 -6.31
N THR A 149 16.49 -14.65 -5.84
CA THR A 149 16.27 -14.43 -4.41
C THR A 149 15.00 -15.14 -3.92
N ASP A 150 15.10 -15.87 -2.81
CA ASP A 150 13.99 -16.52 -2.08
C ASP A 150 12.97 -17.26 -2.97
N ASP A 151 11.73 -16.80 -3.12
CA ASP A 151 10.70 -17.49 -3.91
C ASP A 151 10.78 -17.24 -5.42
N HIS A 152 11.68 -16.39 -5.93
CA HIS A 152 11.75 -16.12 -7.37
C HIS A 152 11.95 -17.40 -8.22
N PRO A 153 12.87 -18.33 -7.88
CA PRO A 153 12.99 -19.62 -8.57
C PRO A 153 11.69 -20.44 -8.53
N SER A 154 11.02 -20.49 -7.38
CA SER A 154 9.73 -21.18 -7.22
C SER A 154 8.64 -20.54 -8.09
N VAL A 155 8.64 -19.22 -8.24
CA VAL A 155 7.74 -18.50 -9.15
C VAL A 155 8.03 -18.84 -10.61
N VAL A 156 9.29 -18.79 -11.03
CA VAL A 156 9.70 -19.12 -12.40
C VAL A 156 9.30 -20.55 -12.76
N TYR A 157 9.57 -21.49 -11.86
CA TYR A 157 9.18 -22.88 -12.00
C TYR A 157 7.66 -23.01 -12.18
N ARG A 158 6.88 -22.38 -11.30
CA ARG A 158 5.41 -22.40 -11.39
C ARG A 158 4.89 -21.80 -12.69
N LEU A 159 5.50 -20.73 -13.17
CA LEU A 159 5.13 -20.11 -14.46
C LEU A 159 5.44 -21.03 -15.64
N GLU A 160 6.56 -21.76 -15.63
CA GLU A 160 6.83 -22.75 -16.69
C GLU A 160 5.84 -23.92 -16.64
N MET A 161 5.54 -24.43 -15.44
CA MET A 161 4.55 -25.49 -15.32
C MET A 161 3.16 -25.05 -15.80
N LEU A 162 2.75 -23.81 -15.49
CA LEU A 162 1.51 -23.23 -16.04
C LEU A 162 1.58 -23.10 -17.56
N LYS A 163 2.70 -22.67 -18.13
CA LYS A 163 2.86 -22.59 -19.58
C LYS A 163 2.70 -23.94 -20.27
N GLN A 164 3.19 -25.02 -19.65
CA GLN A 164 3.13 -26.38 -20.22
C GLN A 164 1.75 -27.04 -20.06
N HIS A 165 1.06 -26.80 -18.93
CA HIS A 165 -0.14 -27.57 -18.57
C HIS A 165 -1.45 -26.78 -18.58
N PHE A 166 -1.43 -25.44 -18.61
CA PHE A 166 -2.66 -24.65 -18.62
C PHE A 166 -3.48 -24.93 -19.90
N PRO A 167 -4.80 -25.18 -19.80
CA PRO A 167 -5.70 -24.90 -18.66
C PRO A 167 -5.92 -26.05 -17.67
N MET A 168 -5.21 -27.18 -17.80
CA MET A 168 -5.40 -28.36 -16.96
C MET A 168 -4.74 -28.18 -15.59
N ILE A 169 -5.41 -27.47 -14.66
CA ILE A 169 -4.98 -27.30 -13.27
C ILE A 169 -6.03 -27.82 -12.28
N PRO A 170 -5.65 -28.51 -11.18
CA PRO A 170 -4.29 -28.96 -10.87
C PRO A 170 -3.87 -30.13 -11.78
N PHE A 171 -2.56 -30.40 -11.84
CA PHE A 171 -1.99 -31.55 -12.54
C PHE A 171 -0.94 -32.23 -11.65
N TYR A 172 -0.63 -33.50 -11.93
CA TYR A 172 0.40 -34.24 -11.21
C TYR A 172 1.79 -33.79 -11.66
N ASN A 173 2.65 -33.43 -10.70
CA ASN A 173 4.00 -32.96 -10.95
C ASN A 173 5.02 -33.97 -10.40
N PRO A 174 5.61 -34.84 -11.26
CA PRO A 174 6.54 -35.86 -10.82
C PRO A 174 7.89 -35.28 -10.34
N GLU A 175 8.22 -34.05 -10.75
CA GLU A 175 9.51 -33.42 -10.46
C GLU A 175 9.55 -32.75 -9.08
N TRP A 176 8.40 -32.60 -8.42
CA TRP A 176 8.28 -31.90 -7.13
C TRP A 176 7.95 -32.87 -6.01
N ASN A 177 8.80 -32.93 -4.97
CA ASN A 177 8.61 -33.76 -3.77
C ASN A 177 8.25 -35.23 -4.06
N ALA A 178 8.97 -35.87 -5.00
CA ALA A 178 8.73 -37.24 -5.44
C ALA A 178 7.32 -37.50 -6.02
N GLY A 179 6.65 -36.44 -6.50
CA GLY A 179 5.37 -36.54 -7.15
C GLY A 179 4.21 -36.06 -6.29
N THR A 180 3.74 -34.84 -6.54
CA THR A 180 2.56 -34.28 -5.87
C THR A 180 1.65 -33.59 -6.86
N ASP A 181 0.36 -33.48 -6.53
CA ASP A 181 -0.54 -32.60 -7.28
C ASP A 181 -0.10 -31.15 -7.10
N ALA A 182 0.25 -30.49 -8.21
CA ALA A 182 0.68 -29.10 -8.21
C ALA A 182 -0.53 -28.18 -7.98
N ARG A 183 -0.76 -27.84 -6.71
CA ARG A 183 -1.91 -27.05 -6.26
C ARG A 183 -1.51 -25.68 -5.70
N ASP A 184 -0.22 -25.44 -5.51
CA ASP A 184 0.31 -24.20 -4.90
C ASP A 184 0.04 -22.94 -5.72
N PHE A 185 -0.37 -23.08 -6.99
CA PHE A 185 -0.77 -21.97 -7.86
C PHE A 185 -1.92 -21.15 -7.26
N PHE A 186 -2.84 -21.81 -6.56
CA PHE A 186 -4.03 -21.17 -5.98
C PHE A 186 -3.71 -20.36 -4.73
N ALA A 187 -2.88 -20.91 -3.83
CA ALA A 187 -2.52 -20.23 -2.59
C ALA A 187 -1.58 -19.03 -2.83
N THR A 188 -0.63 -19.19 -3.76
CA THR A 188 0.34 -18.13 -4.11
C THR A 188 -0.26 -17.04 -4.99
N GLY A 189 -1.38 -17.33 -5.67
CA GLY A 189 -2.06 -16.43 -6.60
C GLY A 189 -1.33 -16.22 -7.92
N ILE A 190 -0.27 -16.98 -8.22
CA ILE A 190 0.59 -16.79 -9.40
C ILE A 190 -0.16 -16.89 -10.74
N ILE A 191 -1.35 -17.50 -10.74
CA ILE A 191 -2.26 -17.58 -11.89
C ILE A 191 -2.55 -16.17 -12.45
N ASN A 192 -2.65 -15.14 -11.61
CA ASN A 192 -2.91 -13.79 -12.10
C ASN A 192 -1.77 -13.23 -12.97
N LEU A 193 -0.53 -13.43 -12.56
CA LEU A 193 0.65 -13.01 -13.30
C LEU A 193 0.72 -13.78 -14.61
N PHE A 194 0.49 -15.09 -14.55
CA PHE A 194 0.45 -15.94 -15.74
C PHE A 194 -0.60 -15.46 -16.75
N LEU A 195 -1.85 -15.24 -16.31
CA LEU A 195 -2.95 -14.81 -17.19
C LEU A 195 -2.73 -13.40 -17.74
N LEU A 196 -2.20 -12.48 -16.93
CA LEU A 196 -1.93 -11.10 -17.36
C LEU A 196 -0.87 -11.04 -18.46
N PHE A 197 0.17 -11.87 -18.36
CA PHE A 197 1.27 -11.94 -19.33
C PHE A 197 1.22 -13.18 -20.23
N TYR A 198 0.07 -13.87 -20.30
CA TYR A 198 -0.10 -15.11 -21.06
C TYR A 198 0.37 -14.98 -22.52
N PRO A 199 0.04 -13.89 -23.26
CA PRO A 199 0.54 -13.73 -24.62
C PRO A 199 2.07 -13.76 -24.69
N LEU A 200 2.77 -13.10 -23.75
CA LEU A 200 4.24 -13.10 -23.75
C LEU A 200 4.80 -14.48 -23.42
N PHE A 201 4.25 -15.17 -22.42
CA PHE A 201 4.69 -16.52 -22.07
C PHE A 201 4.46 -17.52 -23.20
N ARG A 202 3.45 -17.29 -24.07
CA ARG A 202 3.22 -18.15 -25.23
C ARG A 202 4.33 -18.06 -26.27
N PHE A 203 4.89 -16.87 -26.48
CA PHE A 203 5.89 -16.60 -27.53
C PHE A 203 7.33 -16.68 -27.05
N PHE A 204 7.59 -16.46 -25.75
CA PHE A 204 8.94 -16.41 -25.20
C PHE A 204 9.14 -17.45 -24.08
N SER A 205 10.39 -17.86 -23.83
CA SER A 205 10.73 -18.69 -22.66
C SER A 205 10.49 -17.88 -21.38
N VAL A 206 9.86 -18.48 -20.35
CA VAL A 206 9.58 -17.79 -19.09
C VAL A 206 10.87 -17.26 -18.48
N ILE A 207 11.94 -18.06 -18.49
CA ILE A 207 13.26 -17.71 -17.95
C ILE A 207 13.77 -16.41 -18.58
N ASN A 208 13.64 -16.27 -19.91
CA ASN A 208 14.18 -15.12 -20.64
C ASN A 208 13.37 -13.83 -20.43
N ILE A 209 12.07 -13.93 -20.15
CA ILE A 209 11.20 -12.76 -20.01
C ILE A 209 10.80 -12.44 -18.57
N TYR A 210 11.14 -13.29 -17.60
CA TYR A 210 10.69 -13.16 -16.22
C TYR A 210 11.05 -11.81 -15.60
N THR A 211 12.31 -11.39 -15.74
CA THR A 211 12.78 -10.11 -15.17
C THR A 211 12.06 -8.91 -15.79
N TYR A 212 11.74 -8.97 -17.08
CA TYR A 212 10.93 -7.94 -17.75
C TYR A 212 9.47 -7.94 -17.27
N VAL A 213 8.91 -9.11 -16.98
CA VAL A 213 7.56 -9.24 -16.39
C VAL A 213 7.54 -8.62 -15.00
N VAL A 214 8.54 -8.87 -14.15
CA VAL A 214 8.68 -8.25 -12.83
C VAL A 214 8.76 -6.72 -12.96
N ALA A 215 9.61 -6.22 -13.86
CA ALA A 215 9.72 -4.78 -14.14
C ALA A 215 8.38 -4.18 -14.60
N GLY A 216 7.66 -4.88 -15.49
CA GLY A 216 6.36 -4.48 -16.00
C GLY A 216 5.32 -4.37 -14.89
N VAL A 217 5.28 -5.31 -13.95
CA VAL A 217 4.35 -5.24 -12.81
C VAL A 217 4.69 -4.07 -11.89
N LEU A 218 5.97 -3.93 -11.49
CA LEU A 218 6.37 -2.96 -10.48
C LEU A 218 6.35 -1.52 -10.97
N PHE A 219 6.84 -1.27 -12.18
CA PHE A 219 7.08 0.09 -12.65
C PHE A 219 6.04 0.57 -13.64
N ILE A 220 5.31 -0.32 -14.31
CA ILE A 220 4.31 0.07 -15.31
C ILE A 220 2.89 -0.20 -14.80
N LEU A 221 2.57 -1.43 -14.43
CA LEU A 221 1.21 -1.83 -14.04
C LEU A 221 0.74 -1.10 -12.79
N LEU A 222 1.60 -0.99 -11.77
CA LEU A 222 1.26 -0.30 -10.52
C LEU A 222 0.84 1.17 -10.72
N PRO A 223 1.70 2.08 -11.24
CA PRO A 223 1.31 3.47 -11.40
C PRO A 223 0.17 3.64 -12.39
N THR A 224 0.07 2.79 -13.41
CA THR A 224 -1.04 2.80 -14.37
C THR A 224 -2.36 2.44 -13.68
N SER A 225 -2.37 1.43 -12.82
CA SER A 225 -3.56 1.01 -12.06
C SER A 225 -4.02 2.11 -11.10
N VAL A 226 -3.09 2.75 -10.39
CA VAL A 226 -3.41 3.88 -9.50
C VAL A 226 -3.88 5.11 -10.28
N TYR A 227 -3.24 5.41 -11.41
CA TYR A 227 -3.68 6.47 -12.32
C TYR A 227 -5.14 6.24 -12.75
N PHE A 228 -5.48 5.04 -13.23
CA PHE A 228 -6.85 4.73 -13.65
C PHE A 228 -7.84 4.67 -12.47
N ALA A 229 -7.43 4.17 -11.31
CA ALA A 229 -8.23 4.21 -10.09
C ALA A 229 -8.67 5.64 -9.79
N PHE A 230 -7.74 6.59 -9.89
CA PHE A 230 -8.00 8.00 -9.70
C PHE A 230 -8.93 8.58 -10.77
N ARG A 231 -8.73 8.21 -12.05
CA ARG A 231 -9.57 8.67 -13.17
C ARG A 231 -11.01 8.19 -13.06
N GLU A 232 -11.29 7.08 -12.36
CA GLU A 232 -12.66 6.62 -12.12
C GLU A 232 -13.49 7.57 -11.23
N PHE A 233 -12.82 8.39 -10.41
CA PHE A 233 -13.44 9.46 -9.62
C PHE A 233 -13.66 10.78 -10.41
N SER A 234 -13.37 10.79 -11.71
CA SER A 234 -13.54 11.96 -12.60
C SER A 234 -12.73 13.20 -12.20
N ILE A 235 -11.63 13.02 -11.46
CA ILE A 235 -10.79 14.12 -10.99
C ILE A 235 -9.73 14.47 -12.06
N ARG A 236 -9.20 15.70 -12.03
CA ARG A 236 -8.21 16.27 -12.97
C ARG A 236 -7.02 15.33 -13.26
N HIS A 237 -6.54 15.32 -14.51
CA HIS A 237 -5.45 14.46 -15.00
C HIS A 237 -4.18 14.55 -14.13
N HIS A 238 -3.71 15.75 -13.83
CA HIS A 238 -2.48 15.95 -13.06
C HIS A 238 -2.56 15.43 -11.63
N ALA A 239 -3.75 15.38 -11.04
CA ALA A 239 -3.93 14.78 -9.73
C ALA A 239 -3.80 13.24 -9.77
N ALA A 240 -4.22 12.62 -10.87
CA ALA A 240 -3.98 11.19 -11.13
C ALA A 240 -2.47 10.92 -11.30
N VAL A 241 -1.73 11.83 -11.92
CA VAL A 241 -0.27 11.77 -12.04
C VAL A 241 0.39 11.85 -10.66
N CYS A 242 -0.05 12.74 -9.77
CA CYS A 242 0.44 12.80 -8.39
C CYS A 242 0.20 11.47 -7.65
N ALA A 243 -0.98 10.87 -7.79
CA ALA A 243 -1.29 9.57 -7.19
C ALA A 243 -0.38 8.46 -7.74
N ALA A 244 -0.17 8.42 -9.05
CA ALA A 244 0.69 7.44 -9.71
C ALA A 244 2.16 7.58 -9.30
N LEU A 245 2.70 8.80 -9.26
CA LEU A 245 4.05 9.07 -8.74
C LEU A 245 4.20 8.60 -7.29
N LEU A 246 3.20 8.88 -6.47
CA LEU A 246 3.20 8.46 -5.07
C LEU A 246 3.14 6.94 -4.91
N SER A 247 2.44 6.24 -5.81
CA SER A 247 2.32 4.78 -5.78
C SER A 247 3.65 4.06 -6.03
N ILE A 248 4.51 4.64 -6.87
CA ILE A 248 5.85 4.11 -7.15
C ILE A 248 6.69 4.13 -5.86
N ALA A 249 6.56 5.19 -5.06
CA ALA A 249 7.35 5.38 -3.87
C ALA A 249 6.58 5.11 -2.57
N THR A 250 5.68 4.12 -2.53
CA THR A 250 4.81 3.90 -1.35
C THR A 250 5.56 3.43 -0.10
N SER A 251 6.43 2.42 -0.23
CA SER A 251 7.19 1.85 0.90
C SER A 251 8.37 1.03 0.42
N SER A 252 9.45 0.96 1.22
CA SER A 252 10.56 0.02 0.97
C SER A 252 10.13 -1.44 1.13
N LEU A 253 9.08 -1.71 1.92
CA LEU A 253 8.49 -3.04 2.07
C LEU A 253 7.90 -3.55 0.75
N TRP A 254 7.32 -2.67 -0.07
CA TRP A 254 6.81 -3.03 -1.39
C TRP A 254 7.90 -3.73 -2.21
N TYR A 255 9.08 -3.10 -2.27
CA TYR A 255 10.24 -3.60 -3.00
C TYR A 255 10.87 -4.84 -2.36
N ARG A 256 10.85 -4.94 -1.03
CA ARG A 256 11.29 -6.16 -0.34
C ARG A 256 10.41 -7.36 -0.70
N TRP A 257 9.09 -7.21 -0.65
CA TRP A 257 8.16 -8.28 -1.01
C TRP A 257 8.23 -8.65 -2.49
N SER A 258 8.52 -7.69 -3.37
CA SER A 258 8.60 -7.96 -4.80
C SER A 258 9.93 -8.49 -5.30
N LEU A 259 11.06 -7.98 -4.78
CA LEU A 259 12.41 -8.27 -5.31
C LEU A 259 13.21 -9.22 -4.42
N SER A 260 12.96 -9.22 -3.11
CA SER A 260 13.68 -10.12 -2.20
C SER A 260 12.88 -11.38 -1.93
N TYR A 261 11.60 -11.24 -1.60
CA TYR A 261 10.73 -12.38 -1.29
C TYR A 261 10.07 -13.01 -2.51
N GLY A 262 10.07 -12.35 -3.68
CA GLY A 262 9.50 -12.94 -4.89
C GLY A 262 8.01 -13.26 -4.84
N SER A 263 7.20 -12.63 -3.97
CA SER A 263 5.77 -12.93 -3.79
C SER A 263 4.89 -12.36 -4.92
N MET A 264 5.21 -12.68 -6.18
CA MET A 264 4.69 -11.99 -7.37
C MET A 264 3.18 -12.13 -7.59
N GLY A 265 2.54 -13.21 -7.11
CA GLY A 265 1.08 -13.34 -7.16
C GLY A 265 0.37 -12.31 -6.26
N PHE A 266 0.90 -12.11 -5.05
CA PHE A 266 0.48 -11.02 -4.15
C PHE A 266 0.72 -9.66 -4.78
N ILE A 267 1.94 -9.39 -5.26
CA ILE A 267 2.33 -8.10 -5.85
C ILE A 267 1.38 -7.74 -7.01
N THR A 268 1.12 -8.68 -7.92
CA THR A 268 0.21 -8.46 -9.06
C THR A 268 -1.20 -8.11 -8.58
N ALA A 269 -1.75 -8.88 -7.62
CA ALA A 269 -3.06 -8.58 -7.06
C ALA A 269 -3.11 -7.22 -6.34
N ALA A 270 -2.06 -6.88 -5.60
CA ALA A 270 -1.91 -5.62 -4.89
C ALA A 270 -1.86 -4.41 -5.83
N THR A 271 -1.18 -4.52 -6.98
CA THR A 271 -1.16 -3.44 -7.99
C THR A 271 -2.55 -3.10 -8.54
N LEU A 272 -3.41 -4.11 -8.71
CA LEU A 272 -4.78 -3.95 -9.21
C LEU A 272 -5.77 -3.51 -8.13
N PHE A 273 -5.40 -3.63 -6.85
CA PHE A 273 -6.31 -3.40 -5.73
C PHE A 273 -6.88 -1.96 -5.68
N PRO A 274 -6.10 -0.87 -5.83
CA PRO A 274 -6.64 0.49 -5.81
C PRO A 274 -7.67 0.74 -6.92
N LEU A 275 -7.41 0.20 -8.12
CA LEU A 275 -8.31 0.29 -9.27
C LEU A 275 -9.63 -0.42 -8.99
N ASN A 276 -9.56 -1.65 -8.48
CA ASN A 276 -10.74 -2.42 -8.14
C ASN A 276 -11.55 -1.75 -7.02
N VAL A 277 -10.91 -1.17 -6.00
CA VAL A 277 -11.60 -0.36 -4.98
C VAL A 277 -12.35 0.81 -5.61
N ALA A 278 -11.72 1.56 -6.54
CA ALA A 278 -12.38 2.67 -7.23
C ALA A 278 -13.59 2.20 -8.07
N LEU A 279 -13.47 1.05 -8.74
CA LEU A 279 -14.57 0.44 -9.48
C LEU A 279 -15.72 0.00 -8.55
N VAL A 280 -15.45 -0.61 -7.38
CA VAL A 280 -16.51 -0.92 -6.40
C VAL A 280 -17.21 0.35 -5.95
N VAL A 281 -16.46 1.39 -5.59
CA VAL A 281 -17.05 2.66 -5.15
C VAL A 281 -18.00 3.21 -6.21
N LYS A 282 -17.61 3.13 -7.48
CA LYS A 282 -18.45 3.56 -8.61
C LYS A 282 -19.69 2.69 -8.78
N LEU A 283 -19.54 1.36 -8.71
CA LEU A 283 -20.65 0.40 -8.74
C LEU A 283 -21.68 0.68 -7.62
N LEU A 284 -21.21 1.00 -6.42
CA LEU A 284 -22.03 1.24 -5.22
C LEU A 284 -22.63 2.65 -5.14
N THR A 285 -22.25 3.56 -6.04
CA THR A 285 -22.80 4.93 -6.10
C THR A 285 -24.11 4.93 -6.90
N PRO A 286 -25.28 5.23 -6.29
CA PRO A 286 -26.61 4.96 -6.88
C PRO A 286 -26.81 5.49 -8.32
N ASP A 287 -26.39 6.72 -8.57
CA ASP A 287 -26.68 7.43 -9.83
C ASP A 287 -25.69 7.13 -10.96
N VAL A 288 -24.71 6.25 -10.71
CA VAL A 288 -23.67 5.90 -11.68
C VAL A 288 -23.91 4.52 -12.26
N THR A 289 -24.02 4.46 -13.58
CA THR A 289 -24.03 3.23 -14.38
C THR A 289 -22.67 3.02 -15.04
N LEU A 290 -22.27 1.76 -15.23
CA LEU A 290 -21.04 1.43 -15.94
C LEU A 290 -21.35 1.05 -17.38
N SER A 291 -20.48 1.46 -18.31
CA SER A 291 -20.54 0.99 -19.69
C SER A 291 -20.17 -0.50 -19.76
N ARG A 292 -20.59 -1.18 -20.83
CA ARG A 292 -20.27 -2.61 -21.07
C ARG A 292 -18.76 -2.87 -21.04
N SER A 293 -17.96 -1.99 -21.65
CA SER A 293 -16.50 -2.11 -21.64
C SER A 293 -15.94 -2.00 -20.22
N LYS A 294 -16.49 -1.12 -19.37
CA LYS A 294 -16.08 -1.01 -17.96
C LYS A 294 -16.52 -2.21 -17.14
N LEU A 295 -17.68 -2.81 -17.42
CA LEU A 295 -18.12 -4.05 -16.77
C LEU A 295 -17.20 -5.22 -17.14
N CYS A 296 -16.84 -5.36 -18.42
CA CYS A 296 -15.87 -6.37 -18.87
C CYS A 296 -14.50 -6.15 -18.22
N PHE A 297 -14.02 -4.90 -18.21
CA PHE A 297 -12.78 -4.55 -17.55
C PHE A 297 -12.82 -4.84 -16.04
N CYS A 298 -13.94 -4.54 -15.37
CA CYS A 298 -14.17 -4.88 -13.97
C CYS A 298 -14.12 -6.40 -13.76
N LEU A 299 -14.79 -7.19 -14.60
CA LEU A 299 -14.74 -8.66 -14.53
C LEU A 299 -13.29 -9.17 -14.59
N VAL A 300 -12.52 -8.72 -15.58
CA VAL A 300 -11.13 -9.16 -15.77
C VAL A 300 -10.23 -8.72 -14.62
N SER A 301 -10.26 -7.43 -14.27
CA SER A 301 -9.42 -6.86 -13.22
C SER A 301 -9.72 -7.45 -11.83
N PHE A 302 -11.00 -7.70 -11.51
CA PHE A 302 -11.35 -8.38 -10.27
C PHE A 302 -10.90 -9.83 -10.27
N SER A 303 -11.09 -10.56 -11.36
CA SER A 303 -10.71 -11.98 -11.42
C SER A 303 -9.19 -12.15 -11.25
N LEU A 304 -8.38 -11.31 -11.90
CA LEU A 304 -6.92 -11.30 -11.73
C LEU A 304 -6.51 -10.94 -10.29
N MET A 305 -7.15 -9.94 -9.67
CA MET A 305 -6.85 -9.61 -8.28
C MET A 305 -7.25 -10.74 -7.32
N LEU A 306 -8.43 -11.35 -7.52
CA LEU A 306 -8.98 -12.38 -6.65
C LEU A 306 -8.19 -13.68 -6.68
N CYS A 307 -7.40 -13.97 -7.73
CA CYS A 307 -6.50 -15.13 -7.74
C CYS A 307 -5.58 -15.16 -6.50
N TRP A 308 -5.27 -14.01 -5.88
CA TRP A 308 -4.70 -13.99 -4.54
C TRP A 308 -5.83 -13.84 -3.51
N SER A 309 -6.18 -14.95 -2.85
CA SER A 309 -7.39 -15.10 -2.02
C SER A 309 -7.50 -14.07 -0.88
N MET A 310 -6.38 -13.58 -0.35
CA MET A 310 -6.37 -12.57 0.70
C MET A 310 -6.96 -11.22 0.25
N THR A 311 -7.00 -10.94 -1.05
CA THR A 311 -7.74 -9.76 -1.56
C THR A 311 -9.25 -9.86 -1.32
N GLY A 312 -9.81 -11.06 -1.25
CA GLY A 312 -11.20 -11.29 -0.86
C GLY A 312 -11.45 -10.84 0.57
N ILE A 313 -10.53 -11.16 1.50
CA ILE A 313 -10.59 -10.70 2.89
C ILE A 313 -10.42 -9.18 2.96
N ALA A 314 -9.48 -8.61 2.20
CA ALA A 314 -9.26 -7.18 2.11
C ALA A 314 -10.51 -6.41 1.63
N LEU A 315 -11.36 -7.03 0.80
CA LEU A 315 -12.61 -6.46 0.28
C LEU A 315 -13.84 -6.72 1.15
N LEU A 316 -13.71 -7.34 2.32
CA LEU A 316 -14.86 -7.64 3.18
C LEU A 316 -15.78 -6.42 3.45
N PRO A 317 -15.27 -5.20 3.72
CA PRO A 317 -16.14 -4.03 3.85
C PRO A 317 -16.96 -3.75 2.58
N ALA A 318 -16.35 -3.88 1.39
CA ALA A 318 -17.05 -3.71 0.13
C ALA A 318 -18.16 -4.75 -0.08
N VAL A 319 -17.93 -6.00 0.31
CA VAL A 319 -18.93 -7.07 0.27
C VAL A 319 -20.11 -6.72 1.17
N LEU A 320 -19.85 -6.34 2.43
CA LEU A 320 -20.89 -5.96 3.38
C LEU A 320 -21.72 -4.76 2.88
N TRP A 321 -21.06 -3.74 2.35
CA TRP A 321 -21.73 -2.59 1.74
C TRP A 321 -22.57 -2.98 0.51
N SER A 322 -22.10 -3.93 -0.29
CA SER A 322 -22.84 -4.45 -1.45
C SER A 322 -24.08 -5.21 -1.01
N MET A 323 -23.99 -6.03 0.05
CA MET A 323 -25.14 -6.75 0.62
C MET A 323 -26.21 -5.78 1.14
N LEU A 324 -25.81 -4.75 1.89
CA LEU A 324 -26.73 -3.73 2.41
C LEU A 324 -27.45 -2.94 1.30
N ARG A 325 -26.87 -2.88 0.09
CA ARG A 325 -27.42 -2.18 -1.07
C ARG A 325 -27.91 -3.11 -2.17
N LEU A 326 -28.01 -4.41 -1.90
CA LEU A 326 -28.34 -5.41 -2.90
C LEU A 326 -29.62 -5.07 -3.70
N PRO A 327 -30.75 -4.64 -3.08
CA PRO A 327 -31.96 -4.31 -3.83
C PRO A 327 -31.81 -3.16 -4.83
N ALA A 328 -30.93 -2.19 -4.54
CA ALA A 328 -30.64 -1.09 -5.43
C ALA A 328 -29.63 -1.49 -6.53
N LEU A 329 -28.67 -2.36 -6.19
CA LEU A 329 -27.64 -2.81 -7.12
C LEU A 329 -28.20 -3.74 -8.20
N VAL A 330 -29.08 -4.68 -7.85
CA VAL A 330 -29.67 -5.60 -8.84
C VAL A 330 -30.52 -4.89 -9.89
N LYS A 331 -31.03 -3.69 -9.58
CA LYS A 331 -31.78 -2.86 -10.53
C LYS A 331 -30.89 -2.15 -11.54
N LYS A 332 -29.58 -2.07 -11.32
CA LYS A 332 -28.66 -1.41 -12.24
C LYS A 332 -28.33 -2.31 -13.43
N PRO A 333 -28.32 -1.78 -14.65
CA PRO A 333 -27.99 -2.55 -15.84
C PRO A 333 -26.56 -3.10 -15.74
N GLY A 334 -26.40 -4.39 -16.03
CA GLY A 334 -25.09 -5.04 -16.08
C GLY A 334 -24.54 -5.58 -14.75
N ILE A 335 -25.16 -5.29 -13.61
CA ILE A 335 -24.70 -5.82 -12.31
C ILE A 335 -24.90 -7.33 -12.21
N ILE A 336 -26.08 -7.84 -12.58
CA ILE A 336 -26.37 -9.27 -12.57
C ILE A 336 -25.38 -10.05 -13.46
N PRO A 337 -25.17 -9.70 -14.75
CA PRO A 337 -24.21 -10.43 -15.57
C PRO A 337 -22.76 -10.27 -15.09
N LEU A 338 -22.38 -9.13 -14.50
CA LEU A 338 -21.07 -8.99 -13.86
C LEU A 338 -20.92 -9.95 -12.68
N GLY A 339 -21.91 -10.02 -11.79
CA GLY A 339 -21.92 -10.92 -10.64
C GLY A 339 -21.86 -12.39 -11.06
N LEU A 340 -22.70 -12.79 -12.02
CA LEU A 340 -22.67 -14.12 -12.60
C LEU A 340 -21.32 -14.43 -13.26
N GLY A 341 -20.77 -13.48 -14.03
CA GLY A 341 -19.45 -13.62 -14.64
C GLY A 341 -18.35 -13.84 -13.60
N LEU A 342 -18.35 -13.05 -12.51
CA LEU A 342 -17.37 -13.21 -11.43
C LEU A 342 -17.49 -14.56 -10.75
N VAL A 343 -18.71 -15.04 -10.50
CA VAL A 343 -18.95 -16.38 -9.94
C VAL A 343 -18.47 -17.45 -10.90
N VAL A 344 -18.87 -17.41 -12.18
CA VAL A 344 -18.50 -18.43 -13.17
C VAL A 344 -16.98 -18.50 -13.37
N VAL A 345 -16.30 -17.35 -13.43
CA VAL A 345 -14.84 -17.30 -13.64
C VAL A 345 -14.07 -17.73 -12.39
N ASN A 346 -14.52 -17.34 -11.20
CA ASN A 346 -13.72 -17.51 -9.98
C ASN A 346 -14.12 -18.71 -9.12
N LEU A 347 -15.38 -19.14 -9.15
CA LEU A 347 -15.85 -20.26 -8.34
C LEU A 347 -15.07 -21.57 -8.59
N PRO A 348 -14.73 -21.96 -9.83
CA PRO A 348 -14.02 -23.23 -10.08
C PRO A 348 -12.70 -23.32 -9.32
N TRP A 349 -11.86 -22.27 -9.41
CA TRP A 349 -10.56 -22.28 -8.72
C TRP A 349 -10.70 -22.05 -7.21
N ILE A 350 -11.72 -21.30 -6.76
CA ILE A 350 -12.02 -21.13 -5.33
C ILE A 350 -12.39 -22.48 -4.70
N LEU A 351 -13.22 -23.28 -5.37
CA LEU A 351 -13.61 -24.60 -4.86
C LEU A 351 -12.42 -25.55 -4.76
N ILE A 352 -11.52 -25.52 -5.75
CA ILE A 352 -10.27 -26.29 -5.70
C ILE A 352 -9.36 -25.78 -4.56
N PHE A 353 -9.23 -24.46 -4.42
CA PHE A 353 -8.47 -23.88 -3.31
C PHE A 353 -9.03 -24.35 -1.97
N LEU A 354 -10.34 -24.27 -1.75
CA LEU A 354 -10.97 -24.67 -0.49
C LEU A 354 -10.88 -26.18 -0.21
N SER A 355 -10.93 -27.03 -1.24
CA SER A 355 -10.81 -28.48 -1.06
C SER A 355 -9.39 -28.93 -0.75
N VAL A 356 -8.40 -28.21 -1.28
CA VAL A 356 -6.98 -28.51 -1.10
C VAL A 356 -6.39 -27.84 0.14
N SER A 357 -6.79 -26.60 0.38
CA SER A 357 -6.18 -25.74 1.38
C SER A 357 -6.51 -26.24 2.77
N GLN A 358 -5.54 -26.89 3.41
CA GLN A 358 -5.64 -27.28 4.82
C GLN A 358 -5.41 -26.08 5.76
N VAL A 359 -5.73 -24.85 5.34
CA VAL A 359 -5.59 -23.63 6.16
C VAL A 359 -6.29 -23.80 7.50
N ASN A 360 -7.47 -24.43 7.54
CA ASN A 360 -8.16 -24.68 8.80
C ASN A 360 -7.36 -25.60 9.75
N ARG A 361 -6.74 -26.66 9.22
CA ARG A 361 -5.89 -27.55 10.03
C ARG A 361 -4.64 -26.83 10.48
N PHE A 362 -3.99 -26.10 9.59
CA PHE A 362 -2.80 -25.32 9.89
C PHE A 362 -3.06 -24.28 11.00
N VAL A 363 -4.15 -23.51 10.88
CA VAL A 363 -4.58 -22.53 11.88
C VAL A 363 -4.96 -23.18 13.22
N SER A 364 -5.46 -24.42 13.20
CA SER A 364 -5.84 -25.16 14.41
C SER A 364 -4.66 -25.84 15.13
N LEU A 365 -3.66 -26.33 14.39
CA LEU A 365 -2.49 -27.02 14.95
C LEU A 365 -1.59 -26.09 15.75
N GLU A 366 -1.51 -24.81 15.35
CA GLU A 366 -0.72 -23.79 16.06
C GLU A 366 -1.54 -22.99 17.09
N ALA A 367 -2.79 -23.38 17.37
CA ALA A 367 -3.49 -22.82 18.52
C ALA A 367 -2.68 -23.12 19.81
N PRO A 368 -2.73 -22.26 20.84
CA PRO A 368 -1.97 -22.48 22.08
C PRO A 368 -2.19 -23.87 22.70
N SER A 369 -3.39 -24.42 22.56
CA SER A 369 -3.72 -25.79 22.96
C SER A 369 -3.04 -26.87 22.11
N GLY A 370 -2.83 -26.63 20.82
CA GLY A 370 -2.07 -27.50 19.93
C GLY A 370 -0.57 -27.44 20.20
N ALA A 371 -0.03 -26.25 20.49
CA ALA A 371 1.36 -26.09 20.91
C ALA A 371 1.65 -26.75 22.26
N LEU A 372 0.72 -26.65 23.22
CA LEU A 372 0.81 -27.37 24.50
C LEU A 372 0.75 -28.88 24.28
N ARG A 373 -0.16 -29.38 23.44
CA ARG A 373 -0.21 -30.81 23.10
C ARG A 373 1.04 -31.30 22.38
N ALA A 374 1.57 -30.53 21.43
CA ALA A 374 2.80 -30.89 20.74
C ALA A 374 4.01 -30.83 21.68
N ALA A 375 3.98 -29.95 22.68
CA ALA A 375 4.98 -29.91 23.75
C ALA A 375 4.85 -31.14 24.67
N ASP A 376 3.62 -31.52 25.04
CA ASP A 376 3.34 -32.73 25.81
C ASP A 376 3.80 -33.99 25.04
N GLU A 377 3.44 -34.13 23.76
CA GLU A 377 3.86 -35.23 22.88
C GLU A 377 5.39 -35.26 22.66
N ALA A 378 6.02 -34.09 22.51
CA ALA A 378 7.47 -34.00 22.39
C ALA A 378 8.20 -34.27 23.72
N SER A 379 7.56 -34.06 24.86
CA SER A 379 8.10 -34.42 26.18
C SER A 379 8.10 -35.93 26.44
N GLU A 380 7.24 -36.68 25.74
CA GLU A 380 7.19 -38.15 25.82
C GLU A 380 8.25 -38.84 24.93
N THR A 381 8.91 -38.10 24.03
CA THR A 381 10.00 -38.64 23.20
C THR A 381 11.35 -38.48 23.91
N PRO A 382 12.06 -39.57 24.27
CA PRO A 382 13.22 -39.52 25.18
C PRO A 382 14.43 -38.70 24.70
N ASP A 383 14.50 -38.37 23.42
CA ASP A 383 15.67 -37.73 22.78
C ASP A 383 15.46 -36.24 22.43
N THR A 384 14.33 -35.64 22.82
CA THR A 384 14.05 -34.24 22.45
C THR A 384 14.72 -33.27 23.41
N ASP A 385 15.64 -32.43 22.88
CA ASP A 385 16.33 -31.40 23.67
C ASP A 385 15.32 -30.45 24.35
N PRO A 386 15.26 -30.42 25.70
CA PRO A 386 14.30 -29.59 26.44
C PRO A 386 14.45 -28.09 26.15
N HIS A 387 15.63 -27.63 25.73
CA HIS A 387 15.83 -26.22 25.36
C HIS A 387 15.12 -25.83 24.05
N ALA A 388 15.01 -26.76 23.08
CA ALA A 388 14.30 -26.51 21.83
C ALA A 388 12.77 -26.45 22.05
N LEU A 389 12.26 -27.17 23.05
CA LEU A 389 10.86 -27.12 23.48
C LEU A 389 10.52 -25.78 24.13
N ASP A 390 11.35 -25.29 25.06
CA ASP A 390 11.15 -24.00 25.72
C ASP A 390 11.14 -22.84 24.70
N GLU A 391 12.04 -22.84 23.71
CA GLU A 391 12.07 -21.78 22.70
C GLU A 391 10.79 -21.75 21.83
N ARG A 392 10.21 -22.92 21.53
CA ARG A 392 8.93 -23.01 20.79
C ARG A 392 7.75 -22.55 21.62
N VAL A 393 7.68 -22.97 22.89
CA VAL A 393 6.59 -22.57 23.81
C VAL A 393 6.64 -21.08 24.11
N VAL A 394 7.84 -20.50 24.30
CA VAL A 394 8.03 -19.05 24.49
C VAL A 394 7.57 -18.28 23.25
N LYS A 395 7.94 -18.72 22.04
CA LYS A 395 7.46 -18.10 20.79
C LYS A 395 5.92 -18.08 20.74
N VAL A 396 5.23 -19.15 21.11
CA VAL A 396 3.75 -19.18 21.10
C VAL A 396 3.15 -18.28 22.20
N ALA A 397 3.75 -18.24 23.39
CA ALA A 397 3.26 -17.44 24.52
C ALA A 397 3.44 -15.91 24.33
N GLU A 398 4.38 -15.47 23.49
CA GLU A 398 4.65 -14.04 23.23
C GLU A 398 3.57 -13.34 22.38
N HIS A 399 2.60 -14.07 21.82
CA HIS A 399 1.58 -13.50 20.90
C HIS A 399 0.41 -12.78 21.60
N LYS A 400 0.56 -12.36 22.86
CA LYS A 400 -0.48 -11.57 23.53
C LYS A 400 -0.64 -10.20 22.85
N LEU A 401 -1.85 -9.91 22.39
CA LEU A 401 -2.21 -8.60 21.83
C LEU A 401 -2.10 -7.52 22.92
N THR A 402 -0.96 -6.84 22.96
CA THR A 402 -0.72 -5.70 23.83
C THR A 402 -0.75 -4.40 23.01
N PRO A 403 -1.24 -3.28 23.57
CA PRO A 403 -1.17 -1.97 22.89
C PRO A 403 0.25 -1.59 22.45
N THR A 404 1.26 -2.02 23.22
CA THR A 404 2.68 -1.88 22.89
C THR A 404 3.09 -2.69 21.66
N SER A 405 2.63 -3.94 21.50
CA SER A 405 2.89 -4.74 20.30
C SER A 405 2.25 -4.14 19.05
N VAL A 406 0.98 -3.69 19.14
CA VAL A 406 0.28 -3.02 18.03
C VAL A 406 1.01 -1.75 17.63
N ARG A 407 1.40 -0.93 18.61
CA ARG A 407 2.17 0.30 18.37
C ARG A 407 3.52 -0.01 17.73
N ARG A 408 4.25 -1.02 18.21
CA ARG A 408 5.55 -1.44 17.64
C ARG A 408 5.41 -1.79 16.16
N HIS A 409 4.44 -2.64 15.80
CA HIS A 409 4.19 -3.00 14.41
C HIS A 409 3.84 -1.78 13.54
N LEU A 410 3.02 -0.87 14.07
CA LEU A 410 2.67 0.36 13.38
C LEU A 410 3.89 1.28 13.17
N THR A 411 4.77 1.41 14.17
CA THR A 411 6.02 2.18 14.05
C THR A 411 6.96 1.54 13.03
N GLU A 412 7.21 0.24 13.11
CA GLU A 412 8.08 -0.48 12.17
C GLU A 412 7.58 -0.41 10.73
N PHE A 413 6.26 -0.40 10.54
CA PHE A 413 5.65 -0.18 9.24
C PHE A 413 5.80 1.28 8.78
N ALA A 414 5.53 2.23 9.67
CA ALA A 414 5.61 3.65 9.38
C ALA A 414 7.03 4.05 8.96
N ASP A 415 8.07 3.54 9.62
CA ASP A 415 9.48 3.81 9.29
C ASP A 415 9.82 3.47 7.84
N LYS A 416 9.14 2.47 7.28
CA LYS A 416 9.34 1.97 5.92
C LYS A 416 8.40 2.62 4.91
N ALA A 417 7.40 3.38 5.34
CA ALA A 417 6.38 3.99 4.49
C ALA A 417 6.79 5.39 4.02
N ASN A 418 6.18 5.84 2.92
CA ASN A 418 6.35 7.20 2.44
C ASN A 418 5.70 8.20 3.43
N PRO A 419 6.45 9.20 3.92
CA PRO A 419 5.94 10.16 4.89
C PRO A 419 4.76 10.99 4.36
N LEU A 420 4.67 11.22 3.04
CA LEU A 420 3.51 11.89 2.43
C LEU A 420 2.24 11.08 2.62
N LEU A 421 2.30 9.76 2.40
CA LEU A 421 1.14 8.87 2.58
C LEU A 421 0.72 8.83 4.04
N LEU A 422 1.68 8.70 4.96
CA LEU A 422 1.39 8.67 6.39
C LEU A 422 0.70 9.96 6.86
N LEU A 423 1.32 11.11 6.60
CA LEU A 423 0.82 12.39 7.12
C LEU A 423 -0.47 12.84 6.44
N LEU A 424 -0.65 12.56 5.16
CA LEU A 424 -1.79 13.08 4.41
C LEU A 424 -2.95 12.09 4.30
N ALA A 425 -2.81 10.84 4.77
CA ALA A 425 -3.87 9.84 4.71
C ALA A 425 -5.20 10.33 5.29
N VAL A 426 -5.16 10.81 6.54
CA VAL A 426 -6.36 11.27 7.27
C VAL A 426 -7.03 12.46 6.58
N PRO A 427 -6.37 13.59 6.34
CA PRO A 427 -7.02 14.73 5.68
C PRO A 427 -7.47 14.39 4.26
N ALA A 428 -6.75 13.52 3.55
CA ALA A 428 -7.12 13.13 2.19
C ALA A 428 -8.40 12.29 2.16
N LEU A 429 -8.55 11.32 3.07
CA LEU A 429 -9.80 10.57 3.24
C LEU A 429 -10.96 11.48 3.62
N LEU A 430 -10.73 12.46 4.49
CA LEU A 430 -11.75 13.44 4.87
C LEU A 430 -12.11 14.42 3.74
N ALA A 431 -11.17 14.67 2.81
CA ALA A 431 -11.38 15.52 1.63
C ALA A 431 -12.14 14.81 0.50
N LEU A 432 -12.18 13.47 0.47
CA LEU A 432 -12.98 12.72 -0.51
C LEU A 432 -14.44 13.18 -0.52
N ALA A 433 -15.09 13.14 -1.68
CA ALA A 433 -16.49 13.52 -1.83
C ALA A 433 -17.38 12.84 -0.76
N LYS A 434 -18.24 13.64 -0.11
CA LYS A 434 -19.18 13.14 0.92
C LYS A 434 -20.05 12.02 0.32
N GLY A 435 -20.45 11.06 1.14
CA GLY A 435 -21.32 9.95 0.74
C GLY A 435 -20.58 8.62 0.58
N THR A 436 -20.97 7.84 -0.43
CA THR A 436 -20.45 6.48 -0.65
C THR A 436 -18.93 6.43 -0.84
N PRO A 437 -18.29 7.30 -1.66
CA PRO A 437 -16.85 7.22 -1.88
C PRO A 437 -16.03 7.35 -0.59
N ARG A 438 -16.33 8.38 0.23
CA ARG A 438 -15.66 8.59 1.51
C ARG A 438 -15.89 7.45 2.49
N ARG A 439 -17.14 7.01 2.67
CA ARG A 439 -17.50 6.00 3.68
C ARG A 439 -16.88 4.63 3.35
N LEU A 440 -16.99 4.20 2.10
CA LEU A 440 -16.48 2.90 1.68
C LEU A 440 -14.95 2.86 1.64
N THR A 441 -14.32 3.87 1.03
CA THR A 441 -12.84 3.94 1.00
C THR A 441 -12.29 4.03 2.42
N GLY A 442 -12.91 4.85 3.28
CA GLY A 442 -12.56 4.95 4.69
C GLY A 442 -12.71 3.63 5.45
N SER A 443 -13.79 2.88 5.23
CA SER A 443 -13.99 1.58 5.90
C SER A 443 -13.00 0.53 5.40
N ILE A 444 -12.66 0.51 4.11
CA ILE A 444 -11.61 -0.36 3.56
C ILE A 444 -10.26 0.00 4.18
N CYS A 445 -9.88 1.28 4.21
CA CYS A 445 -8.62 1.71 4.82
C CYS A 445 -8.53 1.33 6.31
N LEU A 446 -9.60 1.55 7.08
CA LEU A 446 -9.65 1.17 8.49
C LEU A 446 -9.54 -0.34 8.68
N TRP A 447 -10.21 -1.11 7.82
CA TRP A 447 -10.15 -2.57 7.83
C TRP A 447 -8.74 -3.09 7.52
N LEU A 448 -8.10 -2.57 6.48
CA LEU A 448 -6.72 -2.94 6.13
C LEU A 448 -5.73 -2.59 7.24
N LEU A 449 -5.91 -1.44 7.90
CA LEU A 449 -5.12 -1.05 9.06
C LEU A 449 -5.32 -2.03 10.22
N ALA A 450 -6.57 -2.39 10.52
CA ALA A 450 -6.88 -3.36 11.58
C ALA A 450 -6.30 -4.74 11.28
N LEU A 451 -6.44 -5.23 10.04
CA LEU A 451 -5.85 -6.50 9.63
C LEU A 451 -4.34 -6.51 9.79
N GLY A 452 -3.66 -5.47 9.32
CA GLY A 452 -2.20 -5.42 9.32
C GLY A 452 -1.55 -5.07 10.65
N THR A 453 -2.27 -4.47 11.61
CA THR A 453 -1.71 -4.07 12.91
C THR A 453 -2.24 -4.87 14.09
N VAL A 454 -3.51 -5.25 14.07
CA VAL A 454 -4.18 -5.96 15.18
C VAL A 454 -4.26 -7.45 14.89
N VAL A 455 -4.66 -7.83 13.68
CA VAL A 455 -4.86 -9.25 13.33
C VAL A 455 -3.55 -9.93 12.93
N ALA A 456 -2.63 -9.23 12.28
CA ALA A 456 -1.34 -9.79 11.89
C ALA A 456 -0.54 -10.39 13.07
N PRO A 457 -0.41 -9.73 14.24
CA PRO A 457 0.24 -10.34 15.40
C PRO A 457 -0.55 -11.52 15.99
N LEU A 458 -1.87 -11.58 15.78
CA LEU A 458 -2.70 -12.69 16.27
C LEU A 458 -2.61 -13.93 15.36
N LYS A 459 -2.34 -13.71 14.07
CA LYS A 459 -2.27 -14.74 13.02
C LYS A 459 -1.11 -14.42 12.05
N PRO A 460 0.15 -14.50 12.52
CA PRO A 460 1.32 -14.13 11.70
C PRO A 460 1.44 -14.98 10.44
N GLN A 461 0.93 -16.21 10.47
CA GLN A 461 1.01 -17.16 9.36
C GLN A 461 0.19 -16.77 8.13
N LEU A 462 -0.80 -15.89 8.31
CA LEU A 462 -1.61 -15.37 7.21
C LEU A 462 -0.92 -14.18 6.52
N GLU A 463 0.25 -13.74 7.00
CA GLU A 463 1.02 -12.62 6.44
C GLU A 463 0.14 -11.37 6.24
N LEU A 464 -0.73 -11.11 7.22
CA LEU A 464 -1.69 -10.01 7.18
C LEU A 464 -1.02 -8.64 7.29
N ASP A 465 0.25 -8.56 7.65
CA ASP A 465 1.07 -7.35 7.58
C ASP A 465 1.11 -6.77 6.16
N ARG A 466 1.02 -7.63 5.13
CA ARG A 466 0.87 -7.22 3.71
C ARG A 466 -0.36 -6.34 3.47
N MET A 467 -1.39 -6.39 4.32
CA MET A 467 -2.55 -5.51 4.21
C MET A 467 -2.19 -4.02 4.39
N LEU A 468 -1.10 -3.73 5.09
CA LEU A 468 -0.60 -2.36 5.23
C LEU A 468 -0.02 -1.83 3.91
N LEU A 469 0.52 -2.70 3.05
CA LEU A 469 0.91 -2.31 1.68
C LEU A 469 -0.31 -1.96 0.84
N LEU A 470 -1.36 -2.80 0.87
CA LEU A 470 -2.63 -2.49 0.20
C LEU A 470 -3.20 -1.16 0.69
N LEU A 471 -3.11 -0.89 2.00
CA LEU A 471 -3.54 0.38 2.59
C LEU A 471 -2.81 1.57 1.96
N LEU A 472 -1.48 1.54 1.89
CA LEU A 472 -0.69 2.63 1.27
C LEU A 472 -1.02 2.81 -0.21
N LEU A 473 -1.20 1.71 -0.94
CA LEU A 473 -1.59 1.73 -2.35
C LEU A 473 -2.96 2.38 -2.54
N VAL A 474 -3.96 2.04 -1.72
CA VAL A 474 -5.28 2.69 -1.78
C VAL A 474 -5.20 4.16 -1.39
N LEU A 475 -4.42 4.49 -0.36
CA LEU A 475 -4.25 5.87 0.12
C LEU A 475 -3.55 6.78 -0.89
N SER A 476 -2.75 6.22 -1.82
CA SER A 476 -2.10 7.00 -2.88
C SER A 476 -3.09 7.80 -3.72
N VAL A 477 -4.30 7.29 -3.93
CA VAL A 477 -5.37 7.94 -4.69
C VAL A 477 -5.86 9.22 -4.01
N PRO A 478 -6.47 9.20 -2.80
CA PRO A 478 -6.93 10.42 -2.14
C PRO A 478 -5.76 11.36 -1.79
N VAL A 479 -4.59 10.84 -1.40
CA VAL A 479 -3.43 11.70 -1.08
C VAL A 479 -2.94 12.44 -2.32
N GLY A 480 -2.88 11.77 -3.48
CA GLY A 480 -2.57 12.44 -4.75
C GLY A 480 -3.54 13.55 -5.11
N ALA A 481 -4.84 13.38 -4.80
CA ALA A 481 -5.86 14.42 -5.00
C ALA A 481 -5.58 15.65 -4.12
N LEU A 482 -5.37 15.42 -2.81
CA LEU A 482 -5.13 16.47 -1.84
C LEU A 482 -3.83 17.24 -2.14
N LEU A 483 -2.76 16.52 -2.52
CA LEU A 483 -1.51 17.13 -2.94
C LEU A 483 -1.71 18.03 -4.16
N PHE A 484 -2.42 17.55 -5.17
CA PHE A 484 -2.65 18.36 -6.36
C PHE A 484 -3.50 19.59 -6.08
N GLU A 485 -4.50 19.52 -5.18
CA GLU A 485 -5.25 20.71 -4.76
C GLU A 485 -4.35 21.75 -4.08
N ALA A 486 -3.39 21.31 -3.25
CA ALA A 486 -2.39 22.20 -2.66
C ALA A 486 -1.45 22.80 -3.73
N PHE A 487 -1.06 22.00 -4.72
CA PHE A 487 -0.20 22.40 -5.83
C PHE A 487 -0.87 23.40 -6.78
N ASP A 488 -2.16 23.24 -7.08
CA ASP A 488 -2.90 24.14 -7.98
C ASP A 488 -3.02 25.56 -7.38
N ARG A 489 -3.14 25.65 -6.05
CA ARG A 489 -3.29 26.91 -5.32
C ARG A 489 -1.99 27.61 -4.99
N VAL A 490 -0.84 26.97 -5.16
CA VAL A 490 0.47 27.46 -4.68
C VAL A 490 0.87 28.84 -5.23
N ALA A 491 0.51 29.16 -6.48
CA ALA A 491 0.84 30.42 -7.12
C ALA A 491 0.16 31.62 -6.44
N GLU A 492 -0.99 31.39 -5.80
CA GLU A 492 -1.80 32.39 -5.11
C GLU A 492 -1.40 32.55 -3.64
N GLN A 493 -0.60 31.62 -3.12
CA GLN A 493 -0.16 31.57 -1.73
C GLN A 493 1.01 32.51 -1.46
N ARG A 494 1.18 32.93 -0.19
CA ARG A 494 2.33 33.71 0.27
C ARG A 494 3.61 32.85 0.25
N PHE A 495 4.78 33.48 0.15
CA PHE A 495 6.05 32.78 0.10
C PHE A 495 6.22 31.72 1.21
N ILE A 496 5.90 32.06 2.46
CA ILE A 496 6.02 31.16 3.61
C ILE A 496 5.14 29.91 3.45
N THR A 497 3.92 30.03 2.92
CA THR A 497 3.03 28.88 2.71
C THR A 497 3.39 28.08 1.46
N ARG A 498 4.16 28.66 0.52
CA ARG A 498 4.71 27.92 -0.63
C ARG A 498 5.80 26.94 -0.23
N LEU A 499 6.58 27.23 0.82
CA LEU A 499 7.73 26.38 1.19
C LEU A 499 7.32 24.96 1.60
N PRO A 500 6.34 24.72 2.50
CA PRO A 500 5.90 23.35 2.81
C PRO A 500 5.26 22.63 1.62
N ILE A 501 4.60 23.36 0.73
CA ILE A 501 4.00 22.81 -0.50
C ILE A 501 5.10 22.37 -1.47
N ALA A 502 6.12 23.20 -1.67
CA ALA A 502 7.29 22.87 -2.47
C ALA A 502 8.07 21.69 -1.88
N LEU A 503 8.21 21.65 -0.55
CA LEU A 503 8.81 20.51 0.15
C LEU A 503 8.04 19.21 -0.15
N ALA A 504 6.72 19.24 -0.06
CA ALA A 504 5.88 18.10 -0.40
C ALA A 504 6.03 17.66 -1.88
N GLY A 505 6.15 18.63 -2.79
CA GLY A 505 6.53 18.37 -4.17
C GLY A 505 7.91 17.72 -4.30
N GLY A 506 8.87 18.15 -3.48
CA GLY A 506 10.20 17.55 -3.38
C GLY A 506 10.16 16.09 -2.95
N TYR A 507 9.43 15.76 -1.88
CA TYR A 507 9.19 14.37 -1.45
C TYR A 507 8.56 13.51 -2.56
N LEU A 508 7.58 14.07 -3.30
CA LEU A 508 6.92 13.36 -4.39
C LEU A 508 7.88 13.05 -5.55
N LEU A 509 8.66 14.04 -5.99
CA LEU A 509 9.61 13.88 -7.09
C LEU A 509 10.79 12.99 -6.70
N CYS A 510 11.33 13.18 -5.49
CA CYS A 510 12.44 12.40 -4.94
C CYS A 510 12.08 10.92 -4.75
N GLY A 511 10.79 10.58 -4.64
CA GLY A 511 10.33 9.20 -4.57
C GLY A 511 10.85 8.32 -5.72
N VAL A 512 10.95 8.86 -6.95
CA VAL A 512 11.50 8.14 -8.10
C VAL A 512 12.98 7.82 -7.92
N ILE A 513 13.76 8.80 -7.44
CA ILE A 513 15.21 8.67 -7.19
C ILE A 513 15.43 7.64 -6.08
N ALA A 514 14.67 7.74 -4.99
CA ALA A 514 14.75 6.82 -3.87
C ALA A 514 14.41 5.38 -4.27
N VAL A 515 13.44 5.17 -5.17
CA VAL A 515 13.19 3.83 -5.74
C VAL A 515 14.40 3.34 -6.52
N GLY A 516 15.00 4.18 -7.37
CA GLY A 516 16.24 3.82 -8.08
C GLY A 516 17.33 3.32 -7.12
N SER A 517 17.53 4.02 -6.00
CA SER A 517 18.47 3.61 -4.95
C SER A 517 18.07 2.31 -4.24
N VAL A 518 16.77 2.09 -3.98
CA VAL A 518 16.28 0.83 -3.36
C VAL A 518 16.48 -0.35 -4.31
N VAL A 519 16.23 -0.14 -5.60
CA VAL A 519 16.37 -1.15 -6.65
C VAL A 519 17.84 -1.47 -6.92
N HIS A 520 18.73 -0.48 -6.88
CA HIS A 520 20.16 -0.72 -7.09
C HIS A 520 20.81 -1.50 -5.93
N ASN A 521 20.32 -1.30 -4.71
CA ASN A 521 20.86 -1.93 -3.50
C ASN A 521 20.31 -3.34 -3.22
N ARG A 522 19.35 -3.84 -4.02
CA ARG A 522 18.70 -5.14 -3.83
C ARG A 522 18.87 -6.00 -5.07
#